data_AF-B2FM79-F1
#
_entry.id   AF-B2FM79-F1
#
_cell.length_a   1.000
_cell.length_b   1.000
_cell.length_c   1.000
_cell.angle_alpha   90.00
_cell.angle_beta   90.00
_cell.angle_gamma   90.00
#
_symmetry.space_group_name_H-M   'P 1'
#
loop_
_entity.id
_entity.type
_entity.pdbx_description
1 polymer ?
#
loop_
_entity_poly.entity_id
_entity_poly.type
_entity_poly.pdbx_seq_one_letter_code
_entity_poly.pdbx_strand_id
1 'polypeptide(L)'
;MISPMTPSELEARFAKYDERIAALEDSREADTWVLRALIGSHPNLGDLLKLVRRTMQSMRERLANGDPDAYCERVLSQLADTEELILKVIAIRQRTARSQSESVKQQAQTQQRVRQEQKHEPEPER
;
A
#
# COMPACT_ATOMS: atom_id res chain seq x y z
N MET A 1 -18.07 26.64 -42.66
CA MET A 1 -19.14 25.63 -42.71
C MET A 1 -18.60 24.39 -42.01
N ILE A 2 -19.15 24.02 -40.85
CA ILE A 2 -18.79 22.78 -40.16
C ILE A 2 -19.73 21.72 -40.73
N SER A 3 -19.22 20.77 -41.51
CA SER A 3 -20.02 19.63 -41.93
C SER A 3 -20.44 18.86 -40.68
N PRO A 4 -21.75 18.58 -40.47
CA PRO A 4 -22.20 17.82 -39.32
C PRO A 4 -21.63 16.40 -39.42
N MET A 5 -20.95 15.97 -38.35
CA MET A 5 -20.37 14.64 -38.24
C MET A 5 -21.47 13.59 -38.38
N THR A 6 -21.24 12.57 -39.20
CA THR A 6 -22.21 11.48 -39.36
C THR A 6 -22.24 10.59 -38.11
N PRO A 7 -23.36 9.91 -37.81
CA PRO A 7 -23.45 9.02 -36.66
C PRO A 7 -22.34 7.95 -36.62
N SER A 8 -21.96 7.38 -37.77
CA SER A 8 -20.87 6.41 -37.88
C SER A 8 -19.49 6.99 -37.57
N GLU A 9 -19.24 8.27 -37.91
CA GLU A 9 -17.98 8.95 -37.57
C GLU A 9 -17.91 9.29 -36.09
N LEU A 10 -19.05 9.55 -35.45
CA LEU A 10 -19.16 9.72 -34.00
C LEU A 10 -18.88 8.39 -33.27
N GLU A 11 -19.50 7.30 -33.69
CA GLU A 11 -19.26 5.95 -33.13
C GLU A 11 -17.78 5.56 -33.24
N ALA A 12 -17.16 5.77 -34.40
CA ALA A 12 -15.74 5.49 -34.59
C ALA A 12 -14.82 6.36 -33.71
N ARG A 13 -15.24 7.58 -33.37
CA ARG A 13 -14.51 8.43 -32.41
C ARG A 13 -14.69 7.98 -30.97
N PHE A 14 -15.89 7.59 -30.58
CA PHE A 14 -16.14 7.06 -29.24
C PHE A 14 -15.35 5.76 -29.00
N ALA A 15 -15.35 4.84 -29.97
CA ALA A 15 -14.53 3.62 -29.89
C ALA A 15 -13.04 3.93 -29.66
N LYS A 16 -12.48 4.93 -30.37
CA LYS A 16 -11.09 5.37 -30.16
C LYS A 16 -10.86 6.03 -28.80
N TYR A 17 -11.86 6.73 -28.26
CA TYR A 17 -11.75 7.29 -26.92
C TYR A 17 -11.80 6.20 -25.86
N ASP A 18 -12.67 5.22 -26.00
CA ASP A 18 -12.78 4.08 -25.10
C ASP A 18 -11.49 3.25 -25.08
N GLU A 19 -10.92 2.95 -26.25
CA GLU A 19 -9.60 2.29 -26.34
C GLU A 19 -8.50 3.08 -25.62
N ARG A 20 -8.50 4.41 -25.78
CA ARG A 20 -7.51 5.28 -25.12
C ARG A 20 -7.74 5.37 -23.62
N ILE A 21 -8.99 5.35 -23.16
CA ILE A 21 -9.34 5.31 -21.74
C ILE A 21 -8.85 3.99 -21.13
N ALA A 22 -9.17 2.86 -21.76
CA ALA A 22 -8.72 1.55 -21.31
C ALA A 22 -7.19 1.47 -21.18
N ALA A 23 -6.44 1.96 -22.18
CA ALA A 23 -4.98 1.99 -22.12
C ALA A 23 -4.43 2.88 -20.98
N LEU A 24 -5.11 3.99 -20.66
CA LEU A 24 -4.75 4.85 -19.53
C LEU A 24 -5.07 4.19 -18.18
N GLU A 25 -6.17 3.46 -18.11
CA GLU A 25 -6.56 2.68 -16.92
C GLU A 25 -5.55 1.56 -16.64
N ASP A 26 -5.16 0.79 -17.67
CA ASP A 26 -4.14 -0.25 -17.57
C ASP A 26 -2.79 0.32 -17.09
N SER A 27 -2.35 1.44 -17.65
CA SER A 27 -1.12 2.11 -17.22
C SER A 27 -1.20 2.56 -15.77
N ARG A 28 -2.34 3.10 -15.35
CA ARG A 28 -2.57 3.55 -13.97
C ARG A 28 -2.57 2.37 -12.99
N GLU A 29 -3.14 1.23 -13.39
CA GLU A 29 -3.12 0.02 -12.59
C GLU A 29 -1.69 -0.51 -12.43
N ALA A 30 -0.91 -0.56 -13.51
CA ALA A 30 0.49 -0.95 -13.47
C ALA A 30 1.31 -0.06 -12.53
N ASP A 31 1.17 1.27 -12.62
CA ASP A 31 1.84 2.22 -11.73
C ASP A 31 1.45 2.00 -10.27
N THR A 32 0.16 1.77 -10.02
CA THR A 32 -0.37 1.49 -8.67
C THR A 32 0.22 0.20 -8.11
N TRP A 33 0.35 -0.83 -8.93
CA TRP A 33 0.96 -2.10 -8.55
C TRP A 33 2.45 -1.93 -8.21
N VAL A 34 3.20 -1.20 -9.04
CA VAL A 34 4.62 -0.89 -8.81
C VAL A 34 4.80 -0.14 -7.50
N LEU A 35 3.98 0.89 -7.25
CA LEU A 35 4.05 1.67 -6.01
C LEU A 35 3.80 0.79 -4.78
N ARG A 36 2.79 -0.09 -4.84
CA ARG A 36 2.51 -1.07 -3.78
C ARG A 36 3.69 -2.01 -3.54
N ALA A 37 4.31 -2.52 -4.60
CA ALA A 37 5.47 -3.40 -4.51
C ALA A 37 6.67 -2.69 -3.87
N LEU A 38 6.96 -1.45 -4.30
CA LEU A 38 8.05 -0.64 -3.76
C LEU A 38 7.85 -0.34 -2.27
N ILE A 39 6.66 0.13 -1.88
CA ILE A 39 6.34 0.34 -0.46
C ILE A 39 6.45 -0.97 0.32
N GLY A 40 5.88 -2.06 -0.20
CA GLY A 40 5.93 -3.38 0.42
C GLY A 40 7.36 -3.91 0.65
N SER A 41 8.29 -3.59 -0.25
CA SER A 41 9.71 -3.95 -0.17
C SER A 41 10.56 -2.99 0.68
N HIS A 42 10.03 -1.83 1.06
CA HIS A 42 10.83 -0.79 1.70
C HIS A 42 11.34 -1.24 3.09
N PRO A 43 12.65 -1.10 3.39
CA PRO A 43 13.22 -1.59 4.64
C PRO A 43 12.74 -0.77 5.85
N ASN A 44 12.59 0.55 5.67
CA ASN A 44 12.17 1.46 6.74
C ASN A 44 10.93 2.29 6.34
N LEU A 45 9.75 1.74 6.60
CA LEU A 45 8.48 2.40 6.29
C LEU A 45 8.23 3.67 7.12
N GLY A 46 8.85 3.77 8.30
CA GLY A 46 8.71 4.94 9.17
C GLY A 46 9.36 6.18 8.57
N ASP A 47 10.54 6.04 7.99
CA ASP A 47 11.23 7.15 7.33
C ASP A 47 10.57 7.52 5.99
N LEU A 48 10.06 6.53 5.25
CA LEU A 48 9.24 6.79 4.06
C LEU A 48 7.98 7.59 4.41
N LEU A 49 7.28 7.22 5.50
CA LEU A 49 6.10 7.95 5.98
C LEU A 49 6.44 9.40 6.37
N LYS A 50 7.56 9.62 7.08
CA LYS A 50 8.02 10.97 7.44
C LYS A 50 8.32 11.81 6.20
N LEU A 51 8.96 11.22 5.19
CA LEU A 51 9.26 11.89 3.93
C LEU A 51 7.96 12.33 3.24
N VAL A 52 7.00 11.42 3.06
CA VAL A 52 5.70 11.74 2.44
C VAL A 52 5.00 12.88 3.17
N ARG A 53 4.91 12.81 4.51
CA ARG A 53 4.29 13.87 5.32
C ARG A 53 4.99 15.21 5.18
N ARG A 54 6.33 15.22 5.19
CA ARG A 54 7.10 16.46 5.00
C ARG A 54 6.84 17.06 3.62
N THR A 55 6.80 16.24 2.57
CA THR A 55 6.49 16.69 1.21
C THR A 55 5.07 17.28 1.13
N MET A 56 4.07 16.61 1.70
CA MET A 56 2.70 17.12 1.77
C MET A 56 2.64 18.47 2.49
N GLN A 57 3.34 18.59 3.61
CA GLN A 57 3.40 19.83 4.38
C GLN A 57 4.01 20.97 3.57
N SER A 58 5.16 20.74 2.92
CA SER A 58 5.80 21.74 2.06
C SER A 58 4.92 22.13 0.87
N MET A 59 4.14 21.21 0.30
CA MET A 59 3.19 21.52 -0.77
C MET A 59 2.01 22.36 -0.28
N ARG A 60 1.44 22.04 0.89
CA ARG A 60 0.38 22.84 1.52
C ARG A 60 0.85 24.25 1.85
N GLU A 61 2.07 24.39 2.36
CA GLU A 61 2.68 25.70 2.63
C GLU A 61 2.85 26.53 1.34
N ARG A 62 3.22 25.89 0.22
CA ARG A 62 3.29 26.58 -1.08
C ARG A 62 1.91 27.04 -1.57
N LEU A 63 0.89 26.19 -1.44
CA LEU A 63 -0.50 26.53 -1.79
C LEU A 63 -1.06 27.66 -0.91
N ALA A 64 -0.72 27.68 0.38
CA ALA A 64 -1.17 28.73 1.29
C ALA A 64 -0.56 30.11 0.99
N ASN A 65 0.61 30.15 0.34
CA ASN A 65 1.34 31.38 0.03
C ASN A 65 1.25 31.78 -1.46
N GLY A 66 0.51 31.04 -2.28
CA GLY A 66 0.39 31.26 -3.73
C GLY A 66 -1.05 31.06 -4.23
N ASP A 67 -1.24 31.16 -5.54
CA ASP A 67 -2.54 30.89 -6.16
C ASP A 67 -2.88 29.38 -6.14
N PRO A 68 -4.18 29.03 -6.10
CA PRO A 68 -4.62 27.64 -6.16
C PRO A 68 -4.17 26.96 -7.46
N ASP A 69 -3.22 26.03 -7.34
CA ASP A 69 -2.71 25.22 -8.44
C ASP A 69 -3.35 23.83 -8.44
N ALA A 70 -4.18 23.56 -9.45
CA ALA A 70 -4.85 22.27 -9.64
C ALA A 70 -3.88 21.09 -9.77
N TYR A 71 -2.64 21.35 -10.22
CA TYR A 71 -1.59 20.33 -10.21
C TYR A 71 -1.15 20.00 -8.77
N CYS A 72 -0.93 21.01 -7.93
CA CYS A 72 -0.55 20.81 -6.53
C CYS A 72 -1.63 20.06 -5.74
N GLU A 73 -2.91 20.39 -5.92
CA GLU A 73 -4.03 19.65 -5.31
C GLU A 73 -4.05 18.17 -5.73
N ARG A 74 -3.81 17.88 -7.01
CA ARG A 74 -3.73 16.50 -7.51
C ARG A 74 -2.58 15.75 -6.87
N VAL A 75 -1.40 16.37 -6.76
CA VAL A 75 -0.24 15.72 -6.14
C VAL A 75 -0.47 15.51 -4.63
N LEU A 76 -1.11 16.45 -3.94
CA LEU A 76 -1.50 16.27 -2.54
C LEU A 76 -2.44 15.08 -2.34
N SER A 77 -3.42 14.90 -3.23
CA SER A 77 -4.30 13.72 -3.21
C SER A 77 -3.50 12.42 -3.37
N GLN A 78 -2.59 12.35 -4.34
CA GLN A 78 -1.76 11.16 -4.57
C GLN A 78 -0.82 10.86 -3.39
N LEU A 79 -0.27 11.90 -2.75
CA LEU A 79 0.55 11.75 -1.56
C LEU A 79 -0.27 11.26 -0.35
N ALA A 80 -1.53 11.69 -0.22
CA ALA A 80 -2.43 11.19 0.82
C ALA A 80 -2.76 9.70 0.62
N ASP A 81 -3.05 9.28 -0.62
CA ASP A 81 -3.27 7.87 -0.95
C ASP A 81 -2.02 7.01 -0.63
N THR A 82 -0.85 7.57 -0.93
CA THR A 82 0.45 6.93 -0.62
C THR A 82 0.67 6.83 0.89
N GLU A 83 0.35 7.88 1.66
CA GLU A 83 0.42 7.87 3.11
C GLU A 83 -0.46 6.76 3.70
N GLU A 84 -1.71 6.66 3.26
CA GLU A 84 -2.66 5.64 3.72
C GLU A 84 -2.13 4.23 3.43
N LEU A 85 -1.59 4.01 2.23
CA LEU A 85 -1.00 2.73 1.85
C LEU A 85 0.20 2.36 2.72
N ILE A 86 1.10 3.30 3.00
CA ILE A 86 2.24 3.07 3.91
C ILE A 86 1.74 2.67 5.30
N LEU A 87 0.75 3.38 5.83
CA LEU A 87 0.16 3.07 7.14
C LEU A 87 -0.47 1.67 7.18
N LYS A 88 -1.18 1.26 6.11
CA LYS A 88 -1.71 -0.10 5.98
C LYS A 88 -0.60 -1.16 6.03
N VAL A 89 0.48 -0.96 5.28
CA VAL A 89 1.62 -1.91 5.26
C VAL A 89 2.30 -1.97 6.62
N ILE A 90 2.49 -0.83 7.31
CA ILE A 90 3.01 -0.81 8.68
C ILE A 90 2.11 -1.63 9.61
N ALA A 91 0.80 -1.42 9.57
CA ALA A 91 -0.15 -2.14 10.40
C ALA A 91 -0.13 -3.65 10.15
N ILE A 92 -0.02 -4.07 8.87
CA ILE A 92 0.12 -5.48 8.50
C ILE A 92 1.40 -6.07 9.10
N ARG A 93 2.56 -5.42 8.90
CA ARG A 93 3.84 -5.90 9.46
C ARG A 93 3.82 -6.01 10.98
N GLN A 94 3.21 -5.03 11.66
CA GLN A 94 3.07 -5.06 13.11
C GLN A 94 2.18 -6.22 13.60
N ARG A 95 1.06 -6.48 12.90
CA ARG A 95 0.20 -7.63 13.22
C ARG A 95 0.94 -8.94 13.01
N THR A 96 1.63 -9.11 11.89
CA THR A 96 2.42 -10.32 11.59
C THR A 96 3.52 -10.54 12.64
N ALA A 97 4.24 -9.50 13.04
CA ALA A 97 5.26 -9.59 14.07
C ALA A 97 4.68 -10.02 15.43
N ARG A 98 3.51 -9.50 15.81
CA ARG A 98 2.80 -9.91 17.03
C ARG A 98 2.40 -11.38 16.97
N SER A 99 1.74 -11.82 15.90
CA SER A 99 1.32 -13.21 15.74
C SER A 99 2.50 -14.18 15.78
N GLN A 100 3.62 -13.85 15.12
CA GLN A 100 4.84 -14.68 15.19
C GLN A 100 5.39 -14.77 16.62
N SER A 101 5.41 -13.65 17.34
CA SER A 101 5.90 -13.64 18.73
C SER A 101 5.03 -14.48 19.68
N GLU A 102 3.72 -14.54 19.43
CA GLU A 102 2.77 -15.35 20.21
C GLU A 102 2.92 -16.84 19.88
N SER A 103 3.09 -17.20 18.61
CA SER A 103 3.33 -18.60 18.20
C SER A 103 4.64 -19.16 18.76
N VAL A 104 5.71 -18.35 18.80
CA VAL A 104 6.99 -18.76 19.40
C VAL A 104 6.85 -18.99 20.91
N LYS A 105 6.09 -18.13 21.61
CA LYS A 105 5.82 -18.30 23.05
C LYS A 105 5.02 -19.58 23.33
N GLN A 106 4.02 -19.88 22.51
CA GLN A 106 3.23 -21.11 22.66
C GLN A 106 4.08 -22.36 22.42
N GLN A 107 4.90 -22.38 21.35
CA GLN A 107 5.81 -23.50 21.10
C GLN A 107 6.83 -23.70 22.23
N ALA A 108 7.38 -22.62 22.79
CA ALA A 108 8.30 -22.70 23.92
C ALA A 108 7.62 -23.26 25.19
N GLN A 109 6.37 -22.86 25.47
CA GLN A 109 5.60 -23.41 26.58
C GLN A 109 5.26 -24.89 26.39
N THR A 110 4.87 -25.30 25.18
CA THR A 110 4.60 -26.71 24.87
C THR A 110 5.86 -27.56 25.01
N GLN A 111 7.02 -27.10 24.52
CA GLN A 111 8.28 -27.83 24.69
C GLN A 111 8.71 -27.91 26.16
N GLN A 112 8.50 -26.86 26.96
CA GLN A 112 8.76 -26.92 28.41
C GLN A 112 7.87 -27.94 29.11
N ARG A 113 6.58 -28.01 28.73
CA ARG A 113 5.61 -28.94 29.32
C ARG A 113 5.96 -30.40 29.01
N VAL A 114 6.27 -30.71 27.74
CA VAL A 114 6.73 -32.04 27.32
C VAL A 114 8.03 -32.44 28.03
N ARG A 115 8.96 -31.49 28.24
CA ARG A 115 10.23 -31.74 28.94
C ARG A 115 10.07 -31.95 30.45
N GLN A 116 9.01 -31.41 31.05
CA GLN A 116 8.66 -31.67 32.46
C GLN A 116 7.95 -33.02 32.61
N GLU A 117 7.09 -33.39 31.66
CA GLU A 117 6.40 -34.69 31.65
C GLU A 117 7.39 -35.85 31.48
N GLN A 118 8.41 -35.72 30.61
CA GLN A 118 9.48 -36.73 30.46
C GLN A 118 10.41 -36.86 31.67
N LYS A 119 10.47 -35.84 32.55
CA LYS A 119 11.27 -35.89 33.79
C LYS A 119 10.52 -36.53 34.97
N HIS A 120 9.23 -36.77 34.82
CA HIS A 120 8.36 -37.32 35.87
C HIS A 120 7.93 -38.76 35.60
N GLU A 121 8.50 -39.41 34.58
CA GLU A 121 8.31 -40.83 34.33
C GLU A 121 9.13 -41.62 35.37
N PRO A 122 8.48 -42.35 36.31
CA PRO A 122 9.19 -43.06 37.35
C PRO A 122 9.93 -44.25 36.74
N GLU A 123 11.20 -44.38 37.10
CA GLU A 123 12.04 -45.53 36.77
C GLU A 123 11.36 -46.81 37.29
N PRO A 124 11.09 -47.83 36.45
CA PRO A 124 10.46 -49.05 36.92
C PRO A 124 11.45 -49.80 37.80
N GLU A 125 11.18 -49.83 39.10
CA GLU A 125 11.94 -50.59 40.10
C GLU A 125 12.07 -52.06 39.63
N ARG A 126 13.32 -52.52 39.53
CA ARG A 126 13.68 -53.92 39.30
C ARG A 126 14.03 -54.60 40.62
#